data_AF-X6D9I3-F1
#
_entry.id   AF-X6D9I3-F1
#
_cell.length_a   1.000
_cell.length_b   1.000
_cell.length_c   1.000
_cell.angle_alpha   90.00
_cell.angle_beta   90.00
_cell.angle_gamma   90.00
#
_symmetry.space_group_name_H-M   'P 1'
#
loop_
_entity.id
_entity.type
_entity.pdbx_description
1 polymer ?
#
loop_
_entity_poly.entity_id
_entity_poly.type
_entity_poly.pdbx_seq_one_letter_code
_entity_poly.pdbx_strand_id
1 'polypeptide(L)' 'MCHQGRHYQFLDVPPESFAGFKSAFAKGRYFNDHIRNRFAFRLVT' A
#
# COMPACT_ATOMS: atom_id res chain seq x y z
N MET A 1 -21.33 14.42 -9.63
CA MET A 1 -20.28 13.50 -10.09
C MET A 1 -19.05 13.76 -9.23
N CYS A 2 -18.97 13.20 -8.02
CA CYS A 2 -17.86 13.52 -7.11
C CYS A 2 -17.37 12.22 -6.47
N HIS A 3 -16.56 11.46 -7.19
CA HIS A 3 -15.80 10.38 -6.58
C HIS A 3 -14.61 11.05 -5.88
N GLN A 4 -14.75 11.36 -4.59
CA GLN A 4 -13.60 11.77 -3.77
C GLN A 4 -12.67 10.56 -3.65
N GLY A 5 -11.85 10.36 -4.69
CA GLY A 5 -10.85 9.33 -4.78
C GLY A 5 -9.74 9.64 -3.79
N ARG A 6 -9.90 9.18 -2.55
CA ARG A 6 -8.86 9.27 -1.52
C ARG A 6 -7.65 8.49 -2.03
N HIS A 7 -6.62 9.21 -2.50
CA HIS A 7 -5.38 8.62 -2.95
C HIS A 7 -4.49 8.38 -1.74
N TYR A 8 -4.09 7.14 -1.51
CA TYR A 8 -3.14 6.80 -0.46
C TYR A 8 -1.77 6.67 -1.09
N GLN A 9 -0.85 7.55 -0.71
CA GLN A 9 0.53 7.50 -1.18
C GLN A 9 1.41 6.98 -0.05
N PHE A 10 2.06 5.86 -0.31
CA PHE A 10 3.04 5.29 0.61
C PHE A 10 4.42 5.81 0.20
N LEU A 11 5.07 6.56 1.09
CA LEU A 11 6.31 7.29 0.79
C LEU A 11 7.57 6.43 1.00
N ASP A 12 7.48 5.41 1.85
CA ASP A 12 8.63 4.62 2.30
C ASP A 12 8.45 3.13 2.01
N VAL A 13 7.81 2.77 0.88
CA VAL A 13 7.69 1.34 0.52
C VAL A 13 9.01 0.90 -0.11
N PRO A 14 9.79 0.03 0.54
CA PRO A 14 11.01 -0.48 -0.06
C PRO A 14 10.66 -1.31 -1.31
N PRO A 15 11.51 -1.27 -2.34
CA PRO A 15 11.28 -1.99 -3.59
C PRO A 15 11.11 -3.50 -3.38
N GLU A 16 11.71 -4.06 -2.33
CA GLU A 16 11.52 -5.47 -1.92
C GLU A 16 10.07 -5.76 -1.49
N SER A 17 9.44 -4.86 -0.72
CA SER A 17 8.03 -5.01 -0.34
C SER A 17 7.10 -4.83 -1.54
N PHE A 18 7.45 -3.94 -2.47
CA PHE A 18 6.71 -3.76 -3.71
C PHE A 18 6.82 -4.97 -4.65
N ALA A 19 8.01 -5.53 -4.80
CA ALA A 19 8.24 -6.75 -5.59
C ALA A 19 7.53 -7.96 -4.96
N GLY A 20 7.60 -8.11 -3.63
CA GLY A 20 6.87 -9.13 -2.90
C GLY A 20 5.36 -8.99 -3.06
N PHE A 21 4.82 -7.77 -2.97
CA PHE A 21 3.39 -7.51 -3.23
C PHE A 21 2.98 -7.79 -4.68
N LYS A 22 3.85 -7.46 -5.65
CA LYS A 22 3.61 -7.72 -7.09
C LYS A 22 3.59 -9.22 -7.40
N SER A 23 4.44 -10.00 -6.73
CA SER A 23 4.53 -11.45 -6.90
C SER A 23 3.53 -12.23 -6.02
N ALA A 24 3.01 -11.62 -4.95
CA ALA A 24 2.11 -12.27 -4.02
C ALA A 24 0.75 -12.55 -4.67
N PHE A 25 0.32 -13.82 -4.59
CA PHE A 25 -1.02 -14.23 -5.00
C PHE A 25 -2.11 -13.63 -4.09
N ALA A 26 -1.80 -13.50 -2.78
CA ALA A 26 -2.71 -12.98 -1.77
C ALA A 26 -2.37 -11.53 -1.38
N LYS A 27 -2.61 -10.58 -2.30
CA LYS A 27 -2.36 -9.15 -2.11
C LYS A 27 -2.97 -8.57 -0.82
N GLY A 28 -4.18 -9.00 -0.46
CA GLY A 28 -4.86 -8.52 0.75
C GLY A 28 -4.20 -8.97 2.06
N ARG A 29 -3.71 -10.23 2.13
CA ARG A 29 -2.99 -10.76 3.29
C ARG A 29 -1.63 -10.10 3.42
N TYR A 30 -0.90 -10.00 2.30
CA TYR A 30 0.42 -9.35 2.26
C TYR A 30 0.34 -7.88 2.67
N PHE A 31 -0.68 -7.15 2.20
CA PHE A 31 -0.90 -5.77 2.61
C PHE A 31 -1.21 -5.63 4.10
N ASN A 32 -2.02 -6.53 4.64
CA ASN A 32 -2.39 -6.47 6.05
C ASN A 32 -1.21 -6.80 6.98
N ASP A 33 -0.40 -7.79 6.61
CA ASP A 33 0.72 -8.28 7.42
C ASP A 33 1.98 -7.41 7.27
N HIS A 34 2.35 -7.07 6.02
CA HIS A 34 3.58 -6.34 5.73
C HIS A 34 3.42 -4.83 5.65
N ILE A 35 2.23 -4.27 5.34
CA ILE A 35 2.08 -2.84 5.03
C ILE A 35 1.35 -2.06 6.12
N ARG A 36 0.23 -2.58 6.65
CA ARG A 36 -0.66 -1.85 7.57
C ARG A 36 0.03 -1.34 8.85
N ASN A 37 1.05 -2.03 9.35
CA ASN A 37 1.73 -1.65 10.60
C ASN A 37 3.20 -1.27 10.42
N ARG A 38 3.70 -1.19 9.18
CA ARG A 38 5.14 -1.06 8.92
C ARG A 38 5.53 0.18 8.14
N PHE A 39 4.63 0.75 7.34
CA PHE A 39 4.94 1.89 6.49
C PHE A 39 4.05 3.09 6.80
N ALA A 40 4.68 4.26 6.85
CA ALA A 40 3.97 5.52 6.89
C ALA A 40 3.27 5.74 5.54
N PHE A 41 1.96 5.97 5.59
CA PHE A 41 1.18 6.39 4.44
C PHE A 41 0.68 7.81 4.65
N ARG A 42 0.57 8.56 3.56
CA ARG A 42 -0.07 9.87 3.55
C ARG A 42 -1.33 9.79 2.71
N LEU A 43 -2.41 10.33 3.26
CA LEU A 43 -3.61 10.60 2.48
C LEU A 43 -3.31 11.80 1.58
N VAL A 44 -3.35 11.58 0.28
CA VAL A 44 -3.35 12.61 -0.75
C VAL A 44 -4.82 12.91 -1.04
N THR A 45 -5.24 14.10 -0.61
CA THR A 45 -6.55 14.68 -0.88
C THR A 45 -6.60 15.31 -2.26
#